data_AF-A0A955ZI97-F1
#
_entry.id   AF-A0A955ZI97-F1
#
_cell.length_a   1.000
_cell.length_b   1.000
_cell.length_c   1.000
_cell.angle_alpha   90.00
_cell.angle_beta   90.00
_cell.angle_gamma   90.00
#
_symmetry.space_group_name_H-M   'P 1'
#
loop_
_entity.id
_entity.type
_entity.pdbx_description
1 polymer ?
#
loop_
_entity_poly.entity_id
_entity_poly.type
_entity_poly.pdbx_seq_one_letter_code
_entity_poly.pdbx_strand_id
1 'polypeptide(L)'
;MNRRTFRGFFVMATAGALALACGGSTSSNGSGGAGGQGAQAGTGAQAGTGAVSGSGGALGGSGGTGAVAGSGGSGGTAGVDWTACTDPGTCQLFANNCCGGYCDTNNPISGWTAVNENYYSDYDKAMCVGDIACPGCFAPDNPNNLALCRQQHCVAVDLRKDTLSECTAPSDCKLRWGTSCCETCSPQGDYELVAVSTQHNLEAEVCGPFGGACPPCAAPDYPSGALADCISGHCEVVWALPGN
;
A
#
# COMPACT_ATOMS: atom_id res chain seq x y z
N MET A 1 -5.19 -8.38 30.79
CA MET A 1 -4.20 -7.48 31.45
C MET A 1 -2.99 -8.31 31.86
N ASN A 2 -1.96 -8.37 31.02
CA ASN A 2 -0.72 -9.10 31.32
C ASN A 2 0.47 -8.20 30.99
N ARG A 3 1.14 -7.70 32.03
CA ARG A 3 2.35 -6.88 31.94
C ARG A 3 3.52 -7.79 31.57
N ARG A 4 4.12 -7.61 30.39
CA ARG A 4 5.40 -8.22 30.04
C ARG A 4 6.52 -7.21 30.27
N THR A 5 7.39 -7.58 31.20
CA THR A 5 8.60 -6.88 31.65
C THR A 5 9.66 -6.94 30.56
N PHE A 6 10.06 -5.80 29.99
CA PHE A 6 11.22 -5.71 29.10
C PHE A 6 12.52 -5.79 29.91
N ARG A 7 13.33 -6.81 29.64
CA ARG A 7 14.73 -6.89 30.10
C ARG A 7 15.61 -6.25 29.03
N GLY A 8 16.25 -5.15 29.39
CA GLY A 8 17.20 -4.44 28.53
C GLY A 8 18.48 -5.24 28.30
N PHE A 9 18.92 -5.29 27.05
CA PHE A 9 20.27 -5.65 26.67
C PHE A 9 21.05 -4.37 26.38
N PHE A 10 22.04 -4.10 27.24
CA PHE A 10 23.11 -3.15 26.99
C PHE A 10 24.04 -3.76 25.93
N VAL A 11 24.18 -3.10 24.78
CA VAL A 11 25.28 -3.36 23.83
C VAL A 11 26.29 -2.23 23.97
N MET A 12 27.51 -2.59 24.36
CA MET A 12 28.66 -1.69 24.46
C MET A 12 29.05 -1.17 23.08
N ALA A 13 29.14 0.16 22.95
CA ALA A 13 29.70 0.83 21.80
C ALA A 13 31.24 0.79 21.84
N THR A 14 31.85 0.24 20.79
CA THR A 14 33.29 0.31 20.53
C THR A 14 33.61 1.65 19.86
N ALA A 15 34.42 2.47 20.52
CA ALA A 15 34.90 3.74 20.02
C ALA A 15 35.95 3.52 18.91
N GLY A 16 35.61 3.89 17.68
CA GLY A 16 36.55 4.04 16.57
C GLY A 16 36.78 5.52 16.30
N ALA A 17 38.00 5.99 16.61
CA ALA A 17 38.45 7.35 16.32
C ALA A 17 38.65 7.53 14.81
N LEU A 18 37.97 8.50 14.20
CA LEU A 18 38.31 9.02 12.87
C LEU A 18 38.48 10.55 12.91
N ALA A 19 39.50 10.98 12.18
CA ALA A 19 40.20 12.24 12.31
C ALA A 19 39.41 13.49 11.90
N LEU A 20 39.83 14.61 12.51
CA LEU A 20 39.46 15.98 12.20
C LEU A 20 39.77 16.35 10.73
N ALA A 21 38.79 16.97 10.06
CA ALA A 21 39.05 17.89 8.96
C ALA A 21 38.15 19.14 9.11
N CYS A 22 38.80 20.30 9.17
CA CYS A 22 38.20 21.63 9.32
C CYS A 22 37.42 22.09 8.09
N GLY A 23 36.38 22.89 8.33
CA GLY A 23 36.21 24.16 7.62
C GLY A 23 34.97 24.32 6.75
N GLY A 24 34.07 25.24 7.15
CA GLY A 24 33.12 25.87 6.21
C GLY A 24 31.78 26.26 6.81
N SER A 25 31.70 27.41 7.48
CA SER A 25 30.46 28.03 7.96
C SER A 25 29.91 29.00 6.89
N THR A 26 28.65 28.83 6.47
CA THR A 26 27.82 29.94 5.97
C THR A 26 26.38 29.77 6.44
N SER A 27 26.04 30.44 7.54
CA SER A 27 24.67 30.67 7.97
C SER A 27 24.08 31.81 7.16
N SER A 28 23.11 31.53 6.29
CA SER A 28 22.25 32.56 5.70
C SER A 28 20.91 32.56 6.43
N ASN A 29 20.80 33.45 7.42
CA ASN A 29 19.52 33.92 7.94
C ASN A 29 18.76 34.64 6.81
N GLY A 30 17.74 34.00 6.28
CA GLY A 30 16.73 34.61 5.42
C GLY A 30 15.47 34.90 6.21
N SER A 31 15.40 36.09 6.81
CA SER A 31 14.17 36.66 7.38
C SER A 31 13.51 37.55 6.34
N GLY A 32 12.29 37.22 5.90
CA GLY A 32 11.47 38.13 5.11
C GLY A 32 10.29 37.46 4.43
N GLY A 33 9.07 37.95 4.69
CA GLY A 33 7.91 37.67 3.84
C GLY A 33 6.61 37.44 4.58
N ALA A 34 6.08 38.47 5.24
CA ALA A 34 4.66 38.54 5.53
C ALA A 34 3.90 38.92 4.24
N GLY A 35 2.78 38.25 3.94
CA GLY A 35 1.82 38.73 2.96
C GLY A 35 0.98 37.63 2.32
N GLY A 36 -0.34 37.76 2.42
CA GLY A 36 -1.27 37.05 1.54
C GLY A 36 -2.42 36.32 2.23
N GLN A 37 -3.26 37.04 2.98
CA GLN A 37 -4.64 36.60 3.21
C GLN A 37 -5.37 36.66 1.87
N GLY A 38 -5.65 35.50 1.28
CA GLY A 38 -6.52 35.34 0.11
C GLY A 38 -7.72 34.49 0.49
N ALA A 39 -8.75 35.12 1.05
CA ALA A 39 -10.07 34.51 1.15
C ALA A 39 -10.68 34.46 -0.26
N GLN A 40 -10.82 33.26 -0.83
CA GLN A 40 -11.73 33.03 -1.95
C GLN A 40 -12.91 32.20 -1.46
N ALA A 41 -13.96 32.91 -1.07
CA ALA A 41 -15.30 32.37 -1.00
C ALA A 41 -15.81 32.17 -2.44
N GLY A 42 -15.66 30.96 -2.97
CA GLY A 42 -16.31 30.54 -4.22
C GLY A 42 -17.64 29.86 -3.89
N THR A 43 -18.73 30.63 -3.85
CA THR A 43 -20.09 30.09 -3.95
C THR A 43 -20.37 29.78 -5.42
N GLY A 44 -20.17 28.52 -5.81
CA GLY A 44 -20.36 28.05 -7.19
C GLY A 44 -21.30 26.86 -7.24
N ALA A 45 -22.59 27.07 -6.95
CA ALA A 45 -23.63 26.16 -7.35
C ALA A 45 -23.85 26.31 -8.87
N GLN A 46 -23.48 25.31 -9.66
CA GLN A 46 -23.99 25.14 -11.02
C GLN A 46 -24.63 23.77 -11.14
N ALA A 47 -25.94 23.74 -10.93
CA ALA A 47 -26.82 22.71 -11.43
C ALA A 47 -26.81 22.78 -12.96
N GLY A 48 -26.16 21.81 -13.60
CA GLY A 48 -26.22 21.58 -15.04
C GLY A 48 -27.04 20.33 -15.34
N THR A 49 -28.37 20.46 -15.38
CA THR A 49 -29.26 19.44 -15.92
C THR A 49 -29.17 19.48 -17.45
N GLY A 50 -28.29 18.68 -18.03
CA GLY A 50 -28.24 18.39 -19.46
C GLY A 50 -29.28 17.34 -19.82
N ALA A 51 -30.45 17.79 -20.27
CA ALA A 51 -31.49 16.94 -20.85
C ALA A 51 -31.01 16.37 -22.19
N VAL A 52 -30.89 15.04 -22.30
CA VAL A 52 -30.90 14.36 -23.60
C VAL A 52 -32.32 13.95 -23.92
N SER A 53 -32.91 14.67 -24.89
CA SER A 53 -34.17 14.33 -25.54
C SER A 53 -33.92 13.13 -26.46
N GLY A 54 -34.56 12.00 -26.15
CA GLY A 54 -34.57 10.79 -26.96
C GLY A 54 -35.94 10.13 -26.85
N SER A 55 -36.78 10.41 -27.83
CA SER A 55 -38.17 10.01 -27.97
C SER A 55 -38.40 8.50 -28.12
N GLY A 56 -39.40 7.99 -27.39
CA GLY A 56 -40.37 7.01 -27.92
C GLY A 56 -40.29 5.57 -27.37
N GLY A 57 -41.24 5.21 -26.51
CA GLY A 57 -41.52 3.82 -26.15
C GLY A 57 -42.44 3.72 -24.93
N ALA A 58 -43.75 3.71 -25.16
CA ALA A 58 -44.80 3.61 -24.14
C ALA A 58 -45.05 2.16 -23.69
N LEU A 59 -45.87 2.04 -22.62
CA LEU A 59 -46.40 0.85 -21.91
C LEU A 59 -45.46 0.37 -20.78
N GLY A 60 -45.82 0.33 -19.50
CA GLY A 60 -47.08 0.45 -18.77
C GLY A 60 -46.91 -0.41 -17.51
N GLY A 61 -47.08 0.16 -16.31
CA GLY A 61 -46.90 -0.60 -15.07
C GLY A 61 -47.06 0.25 -13.82
N SER A 62 -48.27 0.26 -13.27
CA SER A 62 -48.66 0.93 -12.03
C SER A 62 -48.38 0.03 -10.82
N GLY A 63 -47.82 0.59 -9.74
CA GLY A 63 -48.00 0.05 -8.39
C GLY A 63 -46.73 0.01 -7.54
N GLY A 64 -46.74 0.72 -6.42
CA GLY A 64 -45.73 0.53 -5.36
C GLY A 64 -45.44 1.76 -4.51
N THR A 65 -46.40 2.17 -3.69
CA THR A 65 -46.23 3.13 -2.59
C THR A 65 -45.31 2.58 -1.49
N GLY A 66 -44.33 3.37 -1.03
CA GLY A 66 -43.66 3.12 0.25
C GLY A 66 -42.16 3.41 0.30
N ALA A 67 -41.71 4.60 -0.12
CA ALA A 67 -40.35 5.03 0.24
C ALA A 67 -40.35 5.46 1.71
N VAL A 68 -39.88 4.58 2.59
CA VAL A 68 -39.45 4.96 3.93
C VAL A 68 -38.27 5.93 3.78
N ALA A 69 -38.43 7.15 4.31
CA ALA A 69 -37.35 8.10 4.43
C ALA A 69 -36.30 7.51 5.37
N GLY A 70 -35.27 6.90 4.79
CA GLY A 70 -34.08 6.49 5.54
C GLY A 70 -33.46 7.73 6.16
N SER A 71 -33.31 7.70 7.48
CA SER A 71 -32.57 8.68 8.26
C SER A 71 -31.20 8.91 7.63
N GLY A 72 -31.01 10.11 7.08
CA GLY A 72 -29.77 10.54 6.47
C GLY A 72 -28.61 10.34 7.43
N GLY A 73 -27.64 9.53 7.01
CA GLY A 73 -26.38 9.35 7.70
C GLY A 73 -25.69 10.70 7.91
N SER A 74 -25.18 10.87 9.12
CA SER A 74 -24.39 11.99 9.59
C SER A 74 -23.37 12.44 8.54
N GLY A 75 -23.32 13.75 8.28
CA GLY A 75 -22.50 14.36 7.23
C GLY A 75 -21.07 13.85 7.18
N GLY A 76 -20.79 13.02 6.17
CA GLY A 76 -19.42 12.80 5.71
C GLY A 76 -18.94 14.09 5.07
N THR A 77 -17.80 14.60 5.54
CA THR A 77 -17.04 15.66 4.87
C THR A 77 -16.98 15.33 3.38
N ALA A 78 -17.44 16.23 2.52
CA ALA A 78 -17.43 15.99 1.08
C ALA A 78 -16.02 15.60 0.61
N GLY A 79 -15.90 14.36 0.11
CA GLY A 79 -15.03 14.00 -1.00
C GLY A 79 -13.52 14.06 -0.76
N VAL A 80 -13.01 13.56 0.36
CA VAL A 80 -11.59 13.22 0.41
C VAL A 80 -11.38 11.92 -0.37
N ASP A 81 -10.68 12.00 -1.48
CA ASP A 81 -10.21 10.81 -2.19
C ASP A 81 -8.99 10.24 -1.46
N TRP A 82 -9.24 9.23 -0.62
CA TRP A 82 -8.18 8.57 0.14
C TRP A 82 -7.20 7.79 -0.74
N THR A 83 -7.56 7.55 -2.00
CA THR A 83 -6.71 6.85 -2.96
C THR A 83 -5.83 7.82 -3.76
N ALA A 84 -6.08 9.13 -3.74
CA ALA A 84 -5.30 10.06 -4.53
C ALA A 84 -3.81 10.00 -4.18
N CYS A 85 -2.96 9.84 -5.19
CA CYS A 85 -1.51 9.78 -5.04
C CYS A 85 -0.81 10.47 -6.21
N THR A 86 0.39 11.00 -5.94
CA THR A 86 1.23 11.64 -6.97
C THR A 86 2.52 10.86 -7.17
N ASP A 87 3.06 10.34 -6.08
CA ASP A 87 4.37 9.71 -6.03
C ASP A 87 4.25 8.20 -5.76
N PRO A 88 5.10 7.36 -6.37
CA PRO A 88 5.28 5.97 -5.98
C PRO A 88 5.57 5.85 -4.47
N GLY A 89 5.27 4.69 -3.88
CA GLY A 89 5.56 4.42 -2.46
C GLY A 89 4.76 5.22 -1.43
N THR A 90 3.85 6.11 -1.83
CA THR A 90 2.93 6.81 -0.91
C THR A 90 1.66 6.01 -0.60
N CYS A 91 1.48 4.86 -1.27
CA CYS A 91 0.31 4.00 -1.10
C CYS A 91 0.64 2.84 -0.17
N GLN A 92 -0.29 2.51 0.73
CA GLN A 92 -0.20 1.39 1.66
C GLN A 92 -1.49 0.55 1.57
N LEU A 93 -1.40 -0.75 1.83
CA LEU A 93 -2.56 -1.63 1.88
C LEU A 93 -3.24 -1.58 3.24
N PHE A 94 -4.56 -1.45 3.24
CA PHE A 94 -5.42 -1.50 4.40
C PHE A 94 -6.48 -2.55 4.25
N ALA A 95 -6.82 -3.23 5.33
CA ALA A 95 -8.00 -4.06 5.33
C ALA A 95 -9.23 -3.18 5.07
N ASN A 96 -10.15 -3.66 4.24
CA ASN A 96 -11.41 -2.98 3.96
C ASN A 96 -12.44 -3.11 5.11
N ASN A 97 -11.98 -3.46 6.30
CA ASN A 97 -12.78 -3.66 7.50
C ASN A 97 -11.95 -3.32 8.75
N CYS A 98 -12.62 -3.08 9.88
CA CYS A 98 -11.97 -2.65 11.11
C CYS A 98 -11.03 -3.69 11.75
N CYS A 99 -11.26 -4.97 11.51
CA CYS A 99 -10.60 -6.05 12.22
C CYS A 99 -9.31 -6.53 11.56
N GLY A 100 -8.80 -5.79 10.58
CA GLY A 100 -7.66 -6.22 9.79
C GLY A 100 -8.05 -7.27 8.74
N GLY A 101 -7.05 -7.88 8.12
CA GLY A 101 -7.25 -8.90 7.11
C GLY A 101 -8.23 -9.99 7.56
N TYR A 102 -8.94 -10.59 6.61
CA TYR A 102 -9.87 -11.68 6.90
C TYR A 102 -9.12 -12.81 7.62
N CYS A 103 -9.80 -13.56 8.49
CA CYS A 103 -9.32 -14.85 9.00
C CYS A 103 -9.17 -15.92 7.89
N ASP A 104 -9.08 -15.50 6.64
CA ASP A 104 -8.87 -16.32 5.48
C ASP A 104 -7.37 -16.54 5.32
N THR A 105 -6.97 -17.81 5.39
CA THR A 105 -5.58 -18.24 5.18
C THR A 105 -5.05 -17.86 3.79
N ASN A 106 -5.93 -17.60 2.82
CA ASN A 106 -5.54 -17.22 1.47
C ASN A 106 -5.30 -15.71 1.32
N ASN A 107 -5.76 -14.90 2.28
CA ASN A 107 -5.60 -13.45 2.34
C ASN A 107 -5.77 -12.75 0.96
N PRO A 108 -6.95 -12.88 0.32
CA PRO A 108 -7.16 -12.41 -1.05
C PRO A 108 -7.09 -10.88 -1.14
N ILE A 109 -6.59 -10.37 -2.27
CA ILE A 109 -6.47 -8.91 -2.51
C ILE A 109 -7.82 -8.17 -2.39
N SER A 110 -8.95 -8.83 -2.61
CA SER A 110 -10.30 -8.26 -2.44
C SER A 110 -10.63 -7.83 -1.01
N GLY A 111 -9.86 -8.31 -0.03
CA GLY A 111 -9.97 -7.88 1.35
C GLY A 111 -9.20 -6.60 1.69
N TRP A 112 -8.48 -6.05 0.71
CA TRP A 112 -7.59 -4.92 0.88
C TRP A 112 -8.01 -3.74 0.01
N THR A 113 -7.72 -2.54 0.51
CA THR A 113 -7.84 -1.27 -0.19
C THR A 113 -6.49 -0.60 -0.13
N ALA A 114 -6.01 -0.12 -1.27
CA ALA A 114 -4.82 0.72 -1.29
C ALA A 114 -5.21 2.16 -0.96
N VAL A 115 -4.53 2.75 0.01
CA VAL A 115 -4.82 4.08 0.55
C VAL A 115 -3.53 4.88 0.57
N ASN A 116 -3.60 6.17 0.27
CA ASN A 116 -2.47 7.05 0.45
C ASN A 116 -2.17 7.17 1.95
N GLU A 117 -0.92 6.98 2.34
CA GLU A 117 -0.48 6.95 3.74
C GLU A 117 -0.86 8.21 4.54
N ASN A 118 -1.00 9.36 3.87
CA ASN A 118 -1.43 10.60 4.51
C ASN A 118 -2.88 10.55 5.01
N TYR A 119 -3.71 9.67 4.45
CA TYR A 119 -5.10 9.46 4.84
C TYR A 119 -5.31 8.24 5.74
N TYR A 120 -4.23 7.60 6.20
CA TYR A 120 -4.28 6.43 7.09
C TYR A 120 -5.30 6.59 8.22
N SER A 121 -5.15 7.66 9.02
CA SER A 121 -5.92 7.82 10.26
C SER A 121 -7.40 8.10 9.97
N ASP A 122 -7.70 8.72 8.85
CA ASP A 122 -9.07 9.06 8.47
C ASP A 122 -9.77 7.84 7.86
N TYR A 123 -9.06 7.05 7.04
CA TYR A 123 -9.53 5.78 6.53
C TYR A 123 -9.82 4.80 7.66
N ASP A 124 -8.89 4.62 8.60
CA ASP A 124 -9.04 3.73 9.75
C ASP A 124 -10.26 4.09 10.60
N LYS A 125 -10.42 5.37 10.97
CA LYS A 125 -11.61 5.85 11.70
C LYS A 125 -12.91 5.62 10.94
N ALA A 126 -12.89 5.74 9.61
CA ALA A 126 -14.07 5.51 8.78
C ALA A 126 -14.45 4.02 8.71
N MET A 127 -13.47 3.12 8.72
CA MET A 127 -13.71 1.67 8.73
C MET A 127 -14.03 1.14 10.14
N CYS A 128 -13.50 1.76 11.19
CA CYS A 128 -13.67 1.40 12.60
C CYS A 128 -14.63 2.33 13.34
N VAL A 129 -15.92 2.32 12.96
CA VAL A 129 -16.92 3.08 13.69
C VAL A 129 -17.38 2.32 14.93
N GLY A 130 -16.94 2.77 16.11
CA GLY A 130 -17.33 2.24 17.42
C GLY A 130 -16.43 1.11 17.91
N ASP A 131 -16.78 0.57 19.09
CA ASP A 131 -16.03 -0.53 19.71
C ASP A 131 -16.40 -1.87 19.03
N ILE A 132 -15.62 -2.27 18.03
CA ILE A 132 -15.81 -3.54 17.32
C ILE A 132 -14.93 -4.62 17.98
N ALA A 133 -15.55 -5.69 18.46
CA ALA A 133 -14.83 -6.85 18.98
C ALA A 133 -14.36 -7.72 17.80
N CYS A 134 -13.07 -7.63 17.49
CA CYS A 134 -12.48 -8.41 16.42
C CYS A 134 -12.20 -9.87 16.82
N PRO A 135 -12.44 -10.84 15.91
CA PRO A 135 -12.08 -12.22 16.18
C PRO A 135 -10.57 -12.33 16.42
N GLY A 136 -10.17 -13.18 17.36
CA GLY A 136 -8.76 -13.43 17.68
C GLY A 136 -8.06 -14.31 16.64
N CYS A 137 -8.23 -14.01 15.35
CA CYS A 137 -7.54 -14.68 14.27
C CYS A 137 -6.36 -13.83 13.81
N PHE A 138 -5.26 -14.50 13.44
CA PHE A 138 -4.10 -13.87 12.84
C PHE A 138 -3.89 -14.54 11.48
N ALA A 139 -4.10 -13.79 10.41
CA ALA A 139 -3.66 -14.16 9.08
C ALA A 139 -2.40 -13.35 8.77
N PRO A 140 -1.28 -13.99 8.41
CA PRO A 140 -0.11 -13.24 7.97
C PRO A 140 -0.45 -12.46 6.70
N ASP A 141 0.19 -11.31 6.54
CA ASP A 141 0.08 -10.54 5.30
C ASP A 141 0.60 -11.38 4.13
N ASN A 142 -0.15 -11.40 3.03
CA ASN A 142 0.30 -12.06 1.82
C ASN A 142 1.38 -11.18 1.18
N PRO A 143 2.64 -11.65 1.05
CA PRO A 143 3.73 -10.82 0.57
C PRO A 143 3.56 -10.39 -0.89
N ASN A 144 2.70 -11.08 -1.65
CA ASN A 144 2.37 -10.76 -3.03
C ASN A 144 1.36 -9.62 -3.15
N ASN A 145 0.67 -9.25 -2.06
CA ASN A 145 -0.24 -8.11 -2.08
C ASN A 145 0.58 -6.83 -1.82
N LEU A 146 0.44 -5.84 -2.69
CA LEU A 146 1.06 -4.52 -2.52
C LEU A 146 0.14 -3.39 -2.98
N ALA A 147 0.46 -2.16 -2.59
CA ALA A 147 -0.24 -0.95 -3.00
C ALA A 147 0.67 -0.12 -3.90
N LEU A 148 0.18 0.25 -5.09
CA LEU A 148 0.93 1.04 -6.07
C LEU A 148 0.20 2.33 -6.42
N CYS A 149 0.94 3.38 -6.77
CA CYS A 149 0.36 4.60 -7.30
C CYS A 149 0.27 4.52 -8.84
N ARG A 150 -0.92 4.28 -9.38
CA ARG A 150 -1.15 4.19 -10.84
C ARG A 150 -2.24 5.16 -11.26
N GLN A 151 -1.99 5.89 -12.34
CA GLN A 151 -2.96 6.86 -12.88
C GLN A 151 -3.46 7.86 -11.81
N GLN A 152 -2.59 8.31 -10.91
CA GLN A 152 -2.89 9.21 -9.78
C GLN A 152 -3.77 8.62 -8.67
N HIS A 153 -3.96 7.29 -8.65
CA HIS A 153 -4.70 6.61 -7.59
C HIS A 153 -3.92 5.40 -7.04
N CYS A 154 -4.05 5.18 -5.74
CA CYS A 154 -3.58 4.01 -5.05
C CYS A 154 -4.42 2.81 -5.46
N VAL A 155 -3.76 1.78 -6.00
CA VAL A 155 -4.38 0.54 -6.44
C VAL A 155 -3.80 -0.64 -5.66
N ALA A 156 -4.69 -1.53 -5.20
CA ALA A 156 -4.29 -2.78 -4.58
C ALA A 156 -3.96 -3.79 -5.68
N VAL A 157 -2.77 -4.39 -5.61
CA VAL A 157 -2.22 -5.26 -6.65
C VAL A 157 -1.84 -6.61 -6.03
N ASP A 158 -2.19 -7.69 -6.72
CA ASP A 158 -1.62 -9.02 -6.48
C ASP A 158 -0.48 -9.21 -7.48
N LEU A 159 0.75 -9.21 -6.99
CA LEU A 159 1.98 -9.28 -7.78
C LEU A 159 1.94 -10.43 -8.79
N ARG A 160 1.35 -11.58 -8.42
CA ARG A 160 1.29 -12.80 -9.25
C ARG A 160 0.38 -12.68 -10.48
N LYS A 161 -0.36 -11.58 -10.60
CA LYS A 161 -1.25 -11.27 -11.73
C LYS A 161 -0.90 -9.95 -12.40
N ASP A 162 0.13 -9.29 -11.91
CA ASP A 162 0.54 -7.97 -12.36
C ASP A 162 1.67 -8.06 -13.39
N THR A 163 1.78 -7.03 -14.22
CA THR A 163 2.91 -6.84 -15.14
C THR A 163 4.28 -6.92 -14.46
N LEU A 164 4.37 -6.56 -13.17
CA LEU A 164 5.63 -6.63 -12.42
C LEU A 164 6.16 -8.05 -12.20
N SER A 165 5.33 -9.07 -12.42
CA SER A 165 5.74 -10.47 -12.45
C SER A 165 5.67 -11.09 -13.85
N GLU A 166 5.33 -10.35 -14.90
CA GLU A 166 5.19 -10.93 -16.24
C GLU A 166 6.49 -11.59 -16.72
N CYS A 167 6.35 -12.79 -17.29
CA CYS A 167 7.47 -13.61 -17.74
C CYS A 167 7.10 -14.48 -18.93
N THR A 168 8.11 -14.92 -19.67
CA THR A 168 7.98 -15.89 -20.76
C THR A 168 8.76 -17.17 -20.49
N ALA A 169 9.82 -17.08 -19.68
CA ALA A 169 10.67 -18.19 -19.29
C ALA A 169 11.09 -18.06 -17.82
N PRO A 170 11.53 -19.16 -17.17
CA PRO A 170 11.97 -19.11 -15.77
C PRO A 170 13.14 -18.14 -15.53
N SER A 171 14.01 -17.95 -16.53
CA SER A 171 15.13 -17.00 -16.47
C SER A 171 14.70 -15.54 -16.42
N ASP A 172 13.44 -15.23 -16.75
CA ASP A 172 12.90 -13.88 -16.62
C ASP A 172 12.56 -13.56 -15.16
N CYS A 173 12.54 -14.54 -14.26
CA CYS A 173 12.13 -14.39 -12.88
C CYS A 173 13.33 -14.38 -11.92
N LYS A 174 13.21 -13.58 -10.85
CA LYS A 174 14.14 -13.61 -9.72
C LYS A 174 13.37 -13.64 -8.41
N LEU A 175 13.93 -14.31 -7.41
CA LEU A 175 13.46 -14.22 -6.03
C LEU A 175 13.81 -12.85 -5.45
N ARG A 176 13.02 -12.43 -4.46
CA ARG A 176 13.21 -11.22 -3.67
C ARG A 176 12.52 -11.37 -2.31
N TRP A 177 13.12 -10.81 -1.27
CA TRP A 177 12.45 -10.63 0.03
C TRP A 177 11.55 -9.40 0.06
N GLY A 178 10.24 -9.66 0.14
CA GLY A 178 9.19 -8.67 0.27
C GLY A 178 8.97 -7.82 -0.98
N THR A 179 7.93 -6.98 -0.90
CA THR A 179 7.53 -6.02 -1.93
C THR A 179 7.79 -4.56 -1.53
N SER A 180 8.48 -4.34 -0.40
CA SER A 180 8.91 -3.01 0.04
C SER A 180 9.93 -2.39 -0.91
N CYS A 181 10.06 -1.06 -0.87
CA CYS A 181 11.02 -0.28 -1.67
C CYS A 181 12.41 -0.93 -1.72
N CYS A 182 12.97 -1.23 -0.55
CA CYS A 182 14.20 -2.00 -0.44
C CYS A 182 13.92 -3.43 -0.02
N GLU A 183 14.72 -4.34 -0.57
CA GLU A 183 14.76 -5.72 -0.12
C GLU A 183 15.34 -5.80 1.30
N THR A 184 14.70 -6.58 2.16
CA THR A 184 15.20 -6.83 3.51
C THR A 184 16.28 -7.90 3.45
N CYS A 185 17.52 -7.56 3.80
CA CYS A 185 18.66 -8.48 3.73
C CYS A 185 18.67 -9.57 4.82
N SER A 186 17.70 -9.56 5.75
CA SER A 186 17.58 -10.50 6.86
C SER A 186 16.10 -10.65 7.25
N PRO A 187 15.29 -11.31 6.41
CA PRO A 187 13.87 -11.51 6.69
C PRO A 187 13.67 -12.39 7.94
N GLN A 188 12.50 -12.28 8.58
CA GLN A 188 12.17 -13.07 9.78
C GLN A 188 11.48 -14.40 9.47
N GLY A 189 11.34 -14.77 8.19
CA GLY A 189 10.85 -16.08 7.78
C GLY A 189 10.57 -16.20 6.29
N ASP A 190 10.26 -17.42 5.85
CA ASP A 190 10.06 -17.79 4.44
C ASP A 190 8.79 -17.17 3.81
N TYR A 191 7.88 -16.66 4.64
CA TYR A 191 6.59 -16.12 4.22
C TYR A 191 6.68 -14.73 3.58
N GLU A 192 7.86 -14.11 3.55
CA GLU A 192 8.09 -12.82 2.88
C GLU A 192 8.64 -12.98 1.46
N LEU A 193 8.91 -14.21 1.02
CA LEU A 193 9.53 -14.47 -0.28
C LEU A 193 8.55 -14.24 -1.42
N VAL A 194 8.96 -13.47 -2.41
CA VAL A 194 8.20 -13.25 -3.66
C VAL A 194 9.08 -13.54 -4.88
N ALA A 195 8.44 -13.73 -6.03
CA ALA A 195 9.10 -13.81 -7.32
C ALA A 195 8.67 -12.60 -8.17
N VAL A 196 9.63 -11.94 -8.78
CA VAL A 196 9.42 -10.74 -9.61
C VAL A 196 10.07 -10.93 -10.96
N SER A 197 9.57 -10.18 -11.95
CA SER A 197 10.20 -10.13 -13.25
C SER A 197 11.53 -9.37 -13.18
N THR A 198 12.52 -9.85 -13.92
CA THR A 198 13.80 -9.16 -14.15
C THR A 198 13.69 -8.08 -15.22
N GLN A 199 12.61 -8.09 -15.99
CA GLN A 199 12.33 -7.13 -17.06
C GLN A 199 11.64 -5.86 -16.55
N HIS A 200 11.07 -5.92 -15.34
CA HIS A 200 10.38 -4.81 -14.69
C HIS A 200 11.11 -4.37 -13.42
N ASN A 201 11.00 -3.08 -13.10
CA ASN A 201 11.65 -2.48 -11.94
C ASN A 201 10.61 -2.25 -10.83
N LEU A 202 10.44 -3.24 -9.95
CA LEU A 202 9.54 -3.13 -8.81
C LEU A 202 9.93 -1.92 -7.94
N GLU A 203 11.22 -1.69 -7.70
CA GLU A 203 11.70 -0.57 -6.88
C GLU A 203 11.20 0.78 -7.40
N ALA A 204 11.14 0.99 -8.72
CA ALA A 204 10.63 2.23 -9.29
C ALA A 204 9.14 2.49 -9.01
N GLU A 205 8.35 1.44 -8.76
CA GLU A 205 6.91 1.52 -8.49
C GLU A 205 6.60 1.63 -6.98
N VAL A 206 7.48 1.10 -6.14
CA VAL A 206 7.28 1.06 -4.67
C VAL A 206 8.15 2.06 -3.91
N CYS A 207 9.24 2.55 -4.49
CA CYS A 207 10.07 3.58 -3.88
C CYS A 207 9.56 4.95 -4.27
N GLY A 208 9.13 5.73 -3.27
CA GLY A 208 8.91 7.16 -3.49
C GLY A 208 10.19 7.90 -3.86
N PRO A 209 10.07 9.17 -4.29
CA PRO A 209 11.21 10.00 -4.69
C PRO A 209 12.26 10.17 -3.57
N PHE A 210 11.88 9.87 -2.32
CA PHE A 210 12.73 9.95 -1.14
C PHE A 210 13.24 8.60 -0.64
N GLY A 211 12.97 7.49 -1.34
CA GLY A 211 13.34 6.14 -0.92
C GLY A 211 14.85 5.90 -0.75
N GLY A 212 15.68 6.80 -1.27
CA GLY A 212 17.13 6.67 -1.25
C GLY A 212 17.62 5.48 -2.09
N ALA A 213 18.94 5.31 -2.16
CA ALA A 213 19.51 4.10 -2.74
C ALA A 213 19.40 2.97 -1.71
N CYS A 214 18.81 1.84 -2.10
CA CYS A 214 18.76 0.67 -1.25
C CYS A 214 20.19 0.17 -0.99
N PRO A 215 20.59 -0.04 0.28
CA PRO A 215 21.88 -0.63 0.57
C PRO A 215 21.93 -2.02 -0.09
N PRO A 216 23.05 -2.38 -0.73
CA PRO A 216 23.16 -3.70 -1.34
C PRO A 216 23.09 -4.76 -0.25
N CYS A 217 22.19 -5.73 -0.41
CA CYS A 217 22.24 -6.93 0.40
C CYS A 217 23.48 -7.73 0.01
N ALA A 218 24.26 -8.16 1.00
CA ALA A 218 25.27 -9.17 0.78
C ALA A 218 24.54 -10.45 0.37
N ALA A 219 24.60 -10.79 -0.92
CA ALA A 219 24.00 -11.96 -1.58
C ALA A 219 22.81 -12.57 -0.79
N PRO A 220 21.55 -12.21 -1.11
CA PRO A 220 20.39 -12.64 -0.32
C PRO A 220 20.39 -14.17 -0.15
N ASP A 221 20.33 -14.59 1.12
CA ASP A 221 20.26 -16.00 1.49
C ASP A 221 18.80 -16.45 1.37
N TYR A 222 18.42 -16.95 0.20
CA TYR A 222 17.11 -17.54 -0.01
C TYR A 222 17.06 -18.96 0.55
N PRO A 223 15.91 -19.42 1.06
CA PRO A 223 15.81 -20.74 1.67
C PRO A 223 16.15 -21.83 0.64
N SER A 224 16.85 -22.88 1.07
CA SER A 224 17.23 -23.97 0.17
C SER A 224 15.99 -24.63 -0.43
N GLY A 225 15.91 -24.65 -1.76
CA GLY A 225 14.77 -25.21 -2.50
C GLY A 225 13.75 -24.18 -2.97
N ALA A 226 13.82 -22.93 -2.53
CA ALA A 226 13.05 -21.86 -3.16
C ALA A 226 13.64 -21.52 -4.54
N LEU A 227 12.78 -21.44 -5.55
CA LEU A 227 13.12 -21.03 -6.90
C LEU A 227 12.07 -20.04 -7.42
N ALA A 228 12.46 -19.15 -8.31
CA ALA A 228 11.51 -18.36 -9.08
C ALA A 228 11.27 -19.08 -10.41
N ASP A 229 9.99 -19.27 -10.78
CA ASP A 229 9.60 -19.92 -12.02
C ASP A 229 8.50 -19.13 -12.72
N CYS A 230 8.37 -19.35 -14.03
CA CYS A 230 7.35 -18.69 -14.84
C CYS A 230 6.10 -19.56 -14.96
N ILE A 231 5.10 -19.28 -14.13
CA ILE A 231 3.86 -20.05 -14.03
C ILE A 231 2.71 -19.23 -14.60
N SER A 232 2.05 -19.75 -15.64
CA SER A 232 0.92 -19.07 -16.29
C SER A 232 1.22 -17.63 -16.77
N GLY A 233 2.48 -17.37 -17.18
CA GLY A 233 2.93 -16.05 -17.65
C GLY A 233 3.32 -15.07 -16.55
N HIS A 234 3.33 -15.51 -15.28
CA HIS A 234 3.75 -14.70 -14.13
C HIS A 234 4.78 -15.42 -13.27
N CYS A 235 5.71 -14.65 -12.69
CA CYS A 235 6.72 -15.14 -11.79
C CYS A 235 6.08 -15.57 -10.47
N GLU A 236 6.28 -16.82 -10.10
CA GLU A 236 5.83 -17.39 -8.83
C GLU A 236 6.99 -18.05 -8.09
N VAL A 237 6.90 -18.06 -6.76
CA VAL A 237 7.82 -18.82 -5.92
C VAL A 237 7.41 -20.28 -5.96
N VAL A 238 8.30 -21.14 -6.44
CA VAL A 238 8.12 -22.59 -6.43
C VAL A 238 9.11 -23.23 -5.45
N TRP A 239 8.67 -24.29 -4.80
CA TRP A 239 9.48 -25.04 -3.85
C TRP A 239 9.87 -26.36 -4.47
N ALA A 240 11.17 -26.59 -4.64
CA ALA A 240 11.69 -27.87 -5.04
C ALA A 240 11.26 -28.92 -4.00
N LEU A 241 10.49 -29.91 -4.44
CA LEU A 241 10.17 -31.05 -3.59
C LEU A 241 11.48 -31.72 -3.18
N PRO A 242 11.66 -32.08 -1.89
CA PRO A 242 12.87 -32.77 -1.47
C PRO A 242 12.93 -34.15 -2.14
N GLY A 243 13.72 -34.28 -3.21
CA GLY A 243 14.22 -35.55 -3.77
C GLY A 243 13.39 -36.20 -4.88
N ASN A 244 13.33 -35.61 -6.07
CA ASN A 244 13.17 -36.36 -7.33
C ASN A 244 14.49 -36.37 -8.09
#